data_AF-A0A1V2QW82-F1
#
_entry.id   AF-A0A1V2QW82-F1
#
_cell.length_a   1.000
_cell.length_b   1.000
_cell.length_c   1.000
_cell.angle_alpha   90.00
_cell.angle_beta   90.00
_cell.angle_gamma   90.00
#
_symmetry.space_group_name_H-M   'P 1'
#
loop_
_entity.id
_entity.type
_entity.pdbx_description
1 polymer ?
#
loop_
_entity_poly.entity_id
_entity_poly.type
_entity_poly.pdbx_seq_one_letter_code
_entity_poly.pdbx_strand_id
1 'polypeptide(L)' 'MAWGHLQPAGSTEPAEPGRRPVVTAWRLFTLEPVAARERVEWNGKTLDVVGEPDRFSPRFGRVHWETRLKHVEG' A
#
# COMPACT_ATOMS: atom_id res chain seq x y z
N MET A 1 6.48 4.72 -14.96
CA MET A 1 5.92 3.47 -14.39
C MET A 1 6.95 2.89 -13.45
N ALA A 2 6.59 2.70 -12.18
CA ALA A 2 7.46 2.10 -11.17
C ALA A 2 6.97 0.69 -10.84
N TRP A 3 7.89 -0.23 -10.57
CA TRP A 3 7.56 -1.57 -10.10
C TRP A 3 7.65 -1.61 -8.57
N GLY A 4 6.68 -2.23 -7.93
CA GLY A 4 6.61 -2.33 -6.48
C GLY A 4 5.94 -3.61 -6.02
N HIS A 5 6.21 -3.98 -4.77
CA HIS A 5 5.56 -5.10 -4.11
C HIS A 5 4.41 -4.57 -3.25
N LEU A 6 3.20 -5.06 -3.50
CA LEU A 6 2.00 -4.62 -2.80
C LEU A 6 1.53 -5.71 -1.83
N GLN A 7 1.36 -5.35 -0.56
CA GLN A 7 0.91 -6.27 0.49
C GLN A 7 -0.37 -5.76 1.18
N PRO A 8 -1.36 -6.64 1.43
CA PRO A 8 -2.46 -6.34 2.33
C PRO A 8 -1.92 -5.98 3.71
N ALA A 9 -2.38 -4.86 4.27
CA ALA A 9 -1.99 -4.43 5.62
C ALA A 9 -3.14 -4.59 6.62
N GLY A 10 -4.39 -4.51 6.15
CA GLY A 10 -5.54 -4.71 7.01
C GLY A 10 -6.89 -4.44 6.35
N SER A 11 -7.92 -4.61 7.17
CA SER A 11 -9.29 -4.22 6.86
C SER A 11 -9.77 -3.27 7.94
N THR A 12 -10.56 -2.28 7.54
CA THR A 12 -11.33 -1.40 8.42
C THR A 12 -12.71 -1.98 8.70
N GLU A 13 -13.09 -3.07 8.03
CA GLU A 13 -14.35 -3.76 8.29
C GLU A 13 -14.24 -4.64 9.54
N PRO A 14 -15.30 -4.74 10.35
CA PRO A 14 -15.35 -5.71 11.43
C PRO A 14 -15.31 -7.14 10.87
N ALA A 15 -14.63 -8.03 11.60
CA ALA A 15 -14.62 -9.45 11.26
C ALA A 15 -15.99 -10.07 11.57
N GLU A 16 -16.64 -10.63 10.56
CA GLU A 16 -17.96 -11.28 10.68
C GLU A 16 -17.85 -12.78 10.30
N PRO A 17 -18.46 -13.70 11.07
CA PRO A 17 -18.47 -15.12 10.72
C PRO A 17 -19.08 -15.38 9.33
N GLY A 18 -18.37 -16.15 8.49
CA GLY A 18 -18.83 -16.52 7.14
C GLY A 18 -18.61 -15.44 6.07
N ARG A 19 -18.13 -14.24 6.44
CA ARG A 19 -17.79 -13.17 5.49
C ARG A 19 -16.29 -13.15 5.21
N ARG A 20 -15.91 -12.97 3.94
CA ARG A 20 -14.52 -12.65 3.59
C ARG A 20 -14.28 -11.15 3.82
N PRO A 21 -13.30 -10.77 4.65
CA PRO A 21 -13.04 -9.35 4.92
C PRO A 21 -12.51 -8.66 3.66
N VAL A 22 -12.98 -7.43 3.41
CA VAL A 22 -12.46 -6.61 2.33
C VAL A 22 -11.16 -5.94 2.80
N VAL A 23 -10.06 -6.12 2.06
CA VAL A 23 -8.81 -5.42 2.36
C VAL A 23 -8.93 -3.95 1.96
N THR A 24 -8.88 -3.05 2.95
CA THR A 24 -9.01 -1.60 2.74
C THR A 24 -7.71 -0.84 2.96
N ALA A 25 -6.71 -1.46 3.59
CA ALA A 25 -5.38 -0.89 3.82
C ALA A 25 -4.27 -1.75 3.19
N TRP A 26 -3.30 -1.09 2.57
CA TRP A 26 -2.19 -1.73 1.86
C TRP A 26 -0.84 -1.08 2.19
N ARG A 27 0.24 -1.85 2.03
CA ARG A 27 1.63 -1.36 2.05
C ARG A 27 2.26 -1.62 0.70
N LEU A 28 2.87 -0.58 0.14
CA LEU A 28 3.62 -0.63 -1.10
C LEU A 28 5.11 -0.46 -0.79
N PHE A 29 5.92 -1.39 -1.31
CA PHE A 29 7.37 -1.38 -1.19
C PHE A 29 8.01 -1.11 -2.55
N THR A 30 8.83 -0.06 -2.64
CA THR A 30 9.44 0.41 -3.91
C THR A 30 10.90 0.82 -3.71
N LEU A 31 11.66 0.91 -4.81
CA LEU A 31 13.05 1.43 -4.77
C LEU A 31 13.10 2.97 -4.79
N GLU A 32 12.04 3.61 -5.27
CA GLU A 32 11.87 5.06 -5.36
C GLU A 32 10.64 5.48 -4.54
N PRO A 33 10.62 6.69 -3.95
CA PRO A 33 9.49 7.15 -3.14
C PRO A 33 8.26 7.39 -4.03
N VAL A 34 7.08 6.96 -3.56
CA VAL A 34 5.78 7.20 -4.22
C VAL A 34 4.96 8.16 -3.38
N ALA A 35 4.91 9.44 -3.76
CA ALA A 35 4.35 10.50 -2.92
C ALA A 35 2.82 10.70 -3.09
N ALA A 36 2.20 11.45 -2.17
CA ALA A 36 0.74 11.62 -2.05
C ALA A 36 0.00 12.10 -3.31
N ARG A 37 0.70 12.71 -4.27
CA ARG A 37 0.11 13.20 -5.53
C ARG A 37 0.04 12.13 -6.62
N GLU A 38 0.59 10.95 -6.36
CA GLU A 38 0.67 9.86 -7.32
C GLU A 38 -0.47 8.87 -7.09
N ARG A 39 -1.15 8.47 -8.17
CA ARG A 39 -2.22 7.47 -8.16
C ARG A 39 -1.62 6.09 -8.39
N VAL A 40 -1.91 5.15 -7.49
CA VAL A 40 -1.47 3.76 -7.64
C VAL A 40 -2.61 2.92 -8.21
N GLU A 41 -2.40 2.39 -9.41
CA GLU A 41 -3.32 1.46 -10.05
C GLU A 41 -2.79 0.03 -9.93
N TRP A 42 -3.63 -0.87 -9.42
CA TRP A 42 -3.26 -2.27 -9.26
C TRP A 42 -4.47 -3.19 -9.39
N ASN A 43 -4.40 -4.17 -10.29
CA ASN A 43 -5.45 -5.16 -10.50
C ASN A 43 -6.86 -4.56 -10.66
N GLY A 44 -6.97 -3.46 -11.43
CA GLY A 44 -8.21 -2.72 -11.64
C GLY A 44 -8.68 -1.87 -10.45
N LYS A 45 -7.90 -1.78 -9.38
CA LYS A 45 -8.18 -0.93 -8.22
C LYS A 45 -7.36 0.34 -8.27
N THR A 46 -7.97 1.42 -7.81
CA THR A 46 -7.28 2.69 -7.54
C THR A 46 -7.02 2.80 -6.04
N LEU A 47 -5.76 3.01 -5.68
CA LEU A 47 -5.33 3.16 -4.29
C LEU A 47 -4.74 4.56 -4.10
N ASP A 48 -5.19 5.23 -3.04
CA ASP A 48 -4.67 6.53 -2.63
C ASP A 48 -3.53 6.34 -1.63
N VAL A 49 -2.47 7.13 -1.81
CA VAL A 49 -1.38 7.25 -0.84
C VAL A 49 -1.87 7.94 0.43
N VAL A 50 -1.49 7.38 1.58
CA VAL A 50 -1.82 7.89 2.91
C VAL A 50 -0.53 8.30 3.62
N GLY A 51 -0.37 9.61 3.81
CA GLY A 51 0.81 10.18 4.45
C GLY A 51 2.02 10.22 3.50
N GLU A 52 3.21 10.26 4.10
CA GLU A 52 4.48 10.33 3.38
C GLU A 52 5.15 8.94 3.31
N PRO A 53 5.90 8.63 2.24
CA PRO A 53 6.74 7.43 2.17
C PRO A 53 7.80 7.40 3.27
N ASP A 54 7.93 6.25 3.92
CA ASP A 54 8.99 6.01 4.90
C ASP A 54 10.18 5.30 4.24
N ARG A 55 11.41 5.65 4.63
CA ARG A 55 12.62 5.05 4.06
C ARG A 55 13.15 3.97 4.98
N PHE A 56 13.08 2.73 4.53
CA PHE A 56 13.70 1.61 5.22
C PHE A 56 15.16 1.44 4.77
N SER A 57 16.10 1.57 5.71
CA SER A 57 17.54 1.45 5.47
C SER A 57 18.19 0.46 6.45
N PRO A 58 18.17 -0.85 6.15
CA PRO A 58 18.69 -1.87 7.05
C PRO A 58 20.22 -1.93 7.01
N ARG A 59 20.84 -2.49 8.07
CA ARG A 59 22.29 -2.75 8.09
C ARG A 59 22.74 -3.72 7.00
N PHE A 60 21.89 -4.70 6.67
CA PHE A 60 22.09 -5.66 5.58
C PHE A 60 20.80 -5.73 4.75
N GLY A 61 20.93 -5.80 3.43
CA GLY A 61 19.79 -5.82 2.50
C GLY A 61 19.72 -4.57 1.63
N ARG A 62 18.58 -4.35 0.98
CA ARG A 62 18.36 -3.21 0.08
C ARG A 62 17.55 -2.11 0.77
N VAL A 63 18.00 -0.88 0.58
CA VAL A 63 17.21 0.31 0.88
C VAL A 63 15.94 0.27 0.03
N HIS A 64 14.80 0.55 0.64
CA HIS A 64 13.53 0.68 -0.05
C HIS A 64 12.63 1.69 0.66
N TRP A 65 11.55 2.06 -0.01
CA TRP A 65 10.52 2.96 0.49
C TRP A 65 9.27 2.17 0.79
N GLU A 66 8.61 2.55 1.87
CA GLU A 66 7.36 1.97 2.32
C GLU A 66 6.27 3.03 2.30
N THR A 67 5.22 2.79 1.54
CA THR A 67 4.10 3.74 1.38
C THR A 67 2.82 3.06 1.84
N ARG A 68 2.04 3.75 2.68
CA ARG A 68 0.71 3.26 3.08
C ARG A 68 -0.30 3.70 2.04
N LEU A 69 -1.19 2.79 1.67
CA LEU A 69 -2.26 3.08 0.73
C LEU A 69 -3.61 2.69 1.33
N LYS A 70 -4.66 3.37 0.88
CA LYS A 70 -6.05 3.02 1.14
C LYS A 70 -6.79 2.78 -0.17
N HIS A 71 -7.72 1.84 -0.16
CA HIS A 71 -8.64 1.69 -1.29
C HIS A 71 -9.63 2.87 -1.30
N VAL A 72 -9.80 3.50 -2.47
CA VAL A 72 -10.85 4.49 -2.69
C VAL A 72 -12.01 3.77 -3.33
N GLU A 73 -13.16 3.76 -2.66
CA GLU A 73 -14.41 3.42 -3.33
C GLU A 73 -14.79 4.58 -4.27
N GLY A 74 -15.00 4.24 -5.54
CA GLY A 74 -15.49 5.13 -6.58
C GLY A 74 -16.69 4.50 -7.27
#